data_AF-A0A3A0ARC8-F1
#
_entry.id   AF-A0A3A0ARC8-F1
#
_cell.length_a   1.000
_cell.length_b   1.000
_cell.length_c   1.000
_cell.angle_alpha   90.00
_cell.angle_beta   90.00
_cell.angle_gamma   90.00
#
_symmetry.space_group_name_H-M   'P 1'
#
loop_
_entity.id
_entity.type
_entity.pdbx_description
1 polymer ?
#
loop_
_entity_poly.entity_id
_entity_poly.type
_entity_poly.pdbx_seq_one_letter_code
_entity_poly.pdbx_strand_id
1 'polypeptide(L)'
;MSSTQIEIQLIAAVVAVACALPGVFLVLRRMALMSDAISHTVLLGIVLSFFAVQSLHSPWLILGAAAMGVFTVALVELLNHTGLVKQDAAIGLVFPALFSIAVILISRFARGVHLDVDAVLLGELAFAPFDRMTLLGFDLPKALVVMSVILGLNVLFITLFYKELKLATFDAGLAATLGFSPLLLHYALMSLVSITAVGAFDAVGSILVVALMVTPAAAAYLLTDDLRRMLGLSALIAVVSAVGGYWLARGLNANIAGSMATVTGGVFVLVLLFAPERGLVALVRRRTRQALEFAQAMLTIHLLQHEDRPEAHEENRMDHLVEEIRWQPRFAERVVRHAERTGKLLRRHDRLVLTEDGRQYARQAMIH
;
A
#
# COMPACT_ATOMS: atom_id res chain seq x y z
N MET A 1 8.25 -3.00 -31.87
CA MET A 1 9.02 -2.65 -30.64
C MET A 1 10.48 -3.00 -30.93
N SER A 2 11.44 -2.13 -30.62
CA SER A 2 12.87 -2.48 -30.79
C SER A 2 13.34 -3.38 -29.64
N SER A 3 14.41 -4.14 -29.84
CA SER A 3 14.98 -5.06 -28.82
C SER A 3 15.19 -4.36 -27.47
N THR A 4 15.73 -3.14 -27.49
CA THR A 4 15.99 -2.32 -26.31
C THR A 4 14.71 -1.95 -25.54
N GLN A 5 13.58 -1.74 -26.23
CA GLN A 5 12.31 -1.43 -25.55
C GLN A 5 11.80 -2.62 -24.75
N ILE A 6 11.98 -3.83 -25.30
CA ILE A 6 11.58 -5.06 -24.63
C ILE A 6 12.49 -5.30 -23.41
N GLU A 7 13.80 -5.07 -23.55
CA GLU A 7 14.76 -5.15 -22.45
C GLU A 7 14.42 -4.20 -21.30
N ILE A 8 14.11 -2.92 -21.59
CA ILE A 8 13.70 -1.95 -20.56
C ILE A 8 12.43 -2.39 -19.85
N GLN A 9 11.41 -2.85 -20.58
CA GLN A 9 10.16 -3.31 -19.98
C GLN A 9 10.35 -4.55 -19.11
N LEU A 10 11.22 -5.47 -19.54
CA LEU A 10 11.54 -6.66 -18.77
C LEU A 10 12.28 -6.30 -17.47
N ILE A 11 13.29 -5.43 -17.53
CA ILE A 11 13.98 -4.92 -16.34
C ILE A 11 12.98 -4.23 -15.41
N ALA A 12 12.15 -3.33 -15.94
CA ALA A 12 11.14 -2.61 -15.17
C ALA A 12 10.17 -3.56 -14.47
N ALA A 13 9.69 -4.60 -15.17
CA ALA A 13 8.79 -5.60 -14.60
C ALA A 13 9.47 -6.44 -13.50
N VAL A 14 10.70 -6.91 -13.74
CA VAL A 14 11.46 -7.69 -12.76
C VAL A 14 11.72 -6.86 -11.50
N VAL A 15 12.16 -5.61 -11.65
CA VAL A 15 12.38 -4.72 -10.50
C VAL A 15 11.07 -4.45 -9.77
N ALA A 16 10.00 -4.14 -10.50
CA ALA A 16 8.69 -3.86 -9.91
C ALA A 16 8.18 -5.03 -9.06
N VAL A 17 8.30 -6.27 -9.56
CA VAL A 17 7.93 -7.46 -8.78
C VAL A 17 8.89 -7.68 -7.61
N ALA A 18 10.20 -7.53 -7.82
CA ALA A 18 11.19 -7.71 -6.77
C ALA A 18 10.94 -6.79 -5.57
N CYS A 19 10.55 -5.53 -5.82
CA CYS A 19 10.18 -4.55 -4.80
C CYS A 19 8.80 -4.82 -4.18
N ALA A 20 7.79 -5.15 -4.99
CA ALA A 20 6.41 -5.29 -4.53
C ALA A 20 6.19 -6.47 -3.57
N LEU A 21 6.98 -7.55 -3.69
CA LEU A 21 6.87 -8.74 -2.85
C LEU A 21 7.23 -8.48 -1.37
N PRO A 22 8.45 -8.03 -1.00
CA PRO A 22 8.78 -7.66 0.37
C PRO A 22 7.95 -6.45 0.84
N GLY A 23 7.54 -5.58 -0.08
CA GLY A 23 6.64 -4.46 0.16
C GLY A 23 5.30 -4.84 0.83
N VAL A 24 4.72 -5.99 0.47
CA VAL A 24 3.50 -6.52 1.10
C VAL A 24 3.68 -6.67 2.62
N PHE A 25 4.81 -7.22 3.06
CA PHE A 25 5.08 -7.40 4.49
C PHE A 25 5.37 -6.07 5.19
N LEU A 26 6.01 -5.11 4.52
CA LEU A 26 6.21 -3.77 5.08
C LEU A 26 4.88 -3.06 5.33
N VAL A 27 3.95 -3.13 4.38
CA VAL A 27 2.61 -2.53 4.53
C VAL A 27 1.84 -3.22 5.66
N LEU A 28 1.81 -4.55 5.69
CA LEU A 28 1.11 -5.31 6.74
C LEU A 28 1.68 -5.04 8.15
N ARG A 29 2.99 -4.84 8.27
CA ARG A 29 3.66 -4.52 9.53
C ARG A 29 3.65 -3.02 9.87
N ARG A 30 3.01 -2.17 9.06
CA ARG A 30 3.00 -0.70 9.21
C ARG A 30 4.40 -0.06 9.20
N MET A 31 5.33 -0.66 8.47
CA MET A 31 6.71 -0.22 8.34
C MET A 31 7.01 0.31 6.92
N ALA A 32 6.00 0.87 6.25
CA ALA A 32 6.17 1.39 4.89
C ALA A 32 7.26 2.48 4.80
N LEU A 33 7.34 3.36 5.81
CA LEU A 33 8.36 4.43 5.89
C LEU A 33 9.78 3.89 6.12
N MET A 34 9.94 2.63 6.56
CA MET A 34 11.26 2.03 6.73
C MET A 34 11.98 1.85 5.39
N SER A 35 11.24 1.56 4.32
CA SER A 35 11.80 1.44 2.96
C SER A 35 12.47 2.75 2.50
N ASP A 36 11.86 3.88 2.85
CA ASP A 36 12.37 5.21 2.48
C ASP A 36 13.62 5.56 3.29
N ALA A 37 13.58 5.28 4.59
CA ALA A 37 14.74 5.45 5.47
C ALA A 37 15.95 4.64 4.99
N ILE A 38 15.75 3.36 4.65
CA ILE A 38 16.82 2.49 4.12
C ILE A 38 17.40 3.09 2.84
N SER A 39 16.56 3.57 1.92
CA SER A 39 17.02 4.12 0.64
C SER A 39 17.96 5.33 0.81
N HIS A 40 17.74 6.14 1.85
CA HIS A 40 18.60 7.29 2.16
C HIS A 40 19.85 6.89 2.94
N THR A 41 19.76 5.96 3.89
CA THR A 41 20.93 5.56 4.69
C THR A 41 21.89 4.64 3.95
N VAL A 42 21.43 3.97 2.89
CA VAL A 42 22.25 3.19 1.96
C VAL A 42 23.44 4.00 1.42
N LEU A 43 23.26 5.30 1.14
CA LEU A 43 24.34 6.18 0.68
C LEU A 43 25.53 6.16 1.65
N LEU A 44 25.29 6.20 2.97
CA LEU A 44 26.35 6.12 3.96
C LEU A 44 27.12 4.79 3.85
N GLY A 45 26.41 3.68 3.67
CA GLY A 45 27.01 2.36 3.50
C GLY A 45 27.88 2.26 2.24
N ILE A 46 27.42 2.85 1.14
CA ILE A 46 28.17 2.92 -0.13
C ILE A 46 29.47 3.70 0.07
N VAL A 47 29.41 4.89 0.68
CA VAL A 47 30.59 5.75 0.89
C VAL A 47 31.63 5.09 1.79
N LEU A 48 31.19 4.49 2.89
CA LEU A 48 32.10 3.77 3.80
C LEU A 48 32.78 2.59 3.11
N SER A 49 32.03 1.84 2.29
CA SER A 49 32.57 0.72 1.50
C SER A 49 33.53 1.18 0.42
N PHE A 50 33.22 2.29 -0.23
CA PHE A 50 34.09 2.89 -1.24
C PHE A 50 35.44 3.30 -0.64
N PHE A 51 35.48 3.83 0.59
CA PHE A 51 36.76 4.14 1.23
C PHE A 51 37.59 2.92 1.60
N ALA A 52 36.93 1.79 1.88
CA ALA A 52 37.63 0.53 2.17
C ALA A 52 38.22 -0.13 0.91
N VAL A 53 37.48 -0.11 -0.21
CA VAL A 53 37.83 -0.89 -1.41
C VAL A 53 38.41 -0.03 -2.54
N GLN A 54 38.14 1.29 -2.54
CA GLN A 54 38.56 2.27 -3.55
C GLN A 54 38.11 1.95 -4.99
N SER A 55 37.11 1.10 -5.18
CA SER A 55 36.57 0.73 -6.50
C SER A 55 35.05 0.79 -6.52
N LEU A 56 34.46 1.48 -7.50
CA LEU A 56 32.99 1.63 -7.61
C LEU A 56 32.27 0.37 -8.10
N HIS A 57 32.97 -0.54 -8.79
CA HIS A 57 32.36 -1.76 -9.37
C HIS A 57 32.39 -2.97 -8.43
N SER A 58 32.85 -2.81 -7.20
CA SER A 58 33.04 -3.95 -6.30
C SER A 58 31.72 -4.40 -5.66
N PRO A 59 31.44 -5.72 -5.58
CA PRO A 59 30.28 -6.27 -4.86
C PRO A 59 30.21 -5.86 -3.39
N TRP A 60 31.36 -5.45 -2.81
CA TRP A 60 31.44 -4.97 -1.44
C TRP A 60 30.61 -3.72 -1.17
N LEU A 61 30.34 -2.88 -2.19
CA LEU A 61 29.50 -1.70 -2.03
C LEU A 61 28.05 -2.10 -1.73
N ILE A 62 27.54 -3.14 -2.39
CA ILE A 62 26.19 -3.67 -2.15
C ILE A 62 26.11 -4.26 -0.73
N LEU A 63 27.15 -4.96 -0.28
CA LEU A 63 27.20 -5.52 1.07
C LEU A 63 27.20 -4.43 2.15
N GLY A 64 28.01 -3.39 2.01
CA GLY A 64 28.04 -2.30 3.01
C GLY A 64 26.80 -1.41 2.96
N ALA A 65 26.21 -1.20 1.79
CA ALA A 65 24.89 -0.60 1.64
C ALA A 65 23.81 -1.41 2.36
N ALA A 66 23.76 -2.71 2.11
CA ALA A 66 22.79 -3.61 2.74
C ALA A 66 22.97 -3.66 4.26
N ALA A 67 24.22 -3.74 4.74
CA ALA A 67 24.57 -3.73 6.15
C ALA A 67 24.17 -2.42 6.83
N MET A 68 24.37 -1.27 6.17
CA MET A 68 23.93 0.02 6.68
C MET A 68 22.40 0.12 6.77
N GLY A 69 21.67 -0.46 5.82
CA GLY A 69 20.22 -0.56 5.90
C GLY A 69 19.76 -1.38 7.12
N VAL A 70 20.38 -2.53 7.38
CA VAL A 70 20.08 -3.35 8.58
C VAL A 70 20.46 -2.61 9.87
N PHE A 71 21.60 -1.92 9.87
CA PHE A 71 22.03 -1.08 10.99
C PHE A 71 21.03 0.05 11.28
N THR A 72 20.48 0.66 10.22
CA THR A 72 19.45 1.70 10.33
C THR A 72 18.20 1.16 11.02
N VAL A 73 17.71 -0.01 10.60
CA VAL A 73 16.57 -0.68 11.25
C VAL A 73 16.87 -0.96 12.72
N ALA A 74 18.05 -1.51 13.03
CA ALA A 74 18.43 -1.80 14.41
C ALA A 74 18.46 -0.54 15.29
N LEU A 75 18.94 0.59 14.75
CA LEU A 75 18.98 1.85 15.47
C LEU A 75 17.58 2.46 15.68
N VAL A 76 16.71 2.37 14.67
CA VAL A 76 15.30 2.78 14.79
C VAL A 76 14.58 1.93 15.85
N GLU A 77 14.78 0.61 15.82
CA GLU A 77 14.13 -0.30 16.76
C GLU A 77 14.67 -0.10 18.19
N LEU A 78 15.97 0.18 18.35
CA LEU A 78 16.55 0.52 19.65
C LEU A 78 15.88 1.76 20.25
N LEU A 79 15.67 2.81 19.46
CA LEU A 79 14.96 4.01 19.90
C LEU A 79 13.49 3.73 20.21
N ASN A 80 12.82 2.94 19.36
CA ASN A 80 11.42 2.55 19.56
C ASN A 80 11.24 1.73 20.85
N HIS A 81 12.16 0.82 21.16
CA HIS A 81 12.15 0.02 22.38
C HIS A 81 12.29 0.82 23.68
N THR A 82 12.82 2.05 23.63
CA THR A 82 12.85 2.92 24.81
C THR A 82 11.46 3.37 25.24
N GLY A 83 10.46 3.31 24.36
CA GLY A 83 9.11 3.80 24.60
C GLY A 83 8.98 5.34 24.65
N LEU A 84 10.09 6.07 24.53
CA LEU A 84 10.12 7.54 24.59
C LEU A 84 9.70 8.20 23.26
N VAL A 85 9.93 7.50 22.15
CA VAL A 85 9.72 8.01 20.79
C VAL A 85 8.94 6.97 19.99
N LYS A 86 7.90 7.42 19.27
CA LYS A 86 7.12 6.55 18.37
C LYS A 86 7.99 6.10 17.19
N GLN A 87 7.74 4.91 16.66
CA GLN A 87 8.47 4.33 15.53
C GLN A 87 8.64 5.30 14.35
N ASP A 88 7.58 5.99 13.90
CA ASP A 88 7.66 6.94 12.79
C ASP A 88 8.61 8.13 13.08
N ALA A 89 8.63 8.59 14.34
CA ALA A 89 9.52 9.65 14.78
C ALA A 89 10.96 9.15 14.95
N ALA A 90 11.16 7.90 15.38
CA ALA A 90 12.48 7.27 15.44
C ALA A 90 13.08 7.13 14.03
N ILE A 91 12.28 6.70 13.05
CA ILE A 91 12.65 6.70 11.63
C ILE A 91 13.09 8.12 11.22
N GLY A 92 12.22 9.11 11.47
CA GLY A 92 12.47 10.51 11.15
C GLY A 92 13.67 11.17 11.84
N LEU A 93 14.19 10.59 12.92
CA LEU A 93 15.40 11.06 13.59
C LEU A 93 16.66 10.40 13.02
N VAL A 94 16.60 9.08 12.78
CA VAL A 94 17.76 8.28 12.42
C VAL A 94 18.17 8.52 10.97
N PHE A 95 17.23 8.51 10.02
CA PHE A 95 17.59 8.60 8.61
C PHE A 95 18.24 9.95 8.25
N PRO A 96 17.76 11.13 8.71
CA PRO A 96 18.41 12.39 8.37
C PRO A 96 19.78 12.50 9.01
N ALA A 97 19.97 11.95 10.21
CA ALA A 97 21.26 11.97 10.90
C ALA A 97 22.31 11.16 10.12
N LEU A 98 22.00 9.90 9.77
CA LEU A 98 22.90 9.05 8.99
C LEU A 98 23.14 9.59 7.58
N PHE A 99 22.09 10.09 6.92
CA PHE A 99 22.22 10.73 5.61
C PHE A 99 23.12 11.97 5.66
N SER A 100 22.96 12.83 6.67
CA SER A 100 23.82 14.01 6.85
C SER A 100 25.28 13.64 7.06
N ILE A 101 25.55 12.57 7.82
CA ILE A 101 26.92 12.04 7.98
C ILE A 101 27.48 11.61 6.61
N ALA A 102 26.70 10.91 5.79
CA ALA A 102 27.12 10.48 4.46
C ALA A 102 27.49 11.68 3.58
N VAL A 103 26.63 12.70 3.55
CA VAL A 103 26.85 13.92 2.75
C VAL A 103 28.08 14.68 3.22
N ILE A 104 28.30 14.82 4.53
CA ILE A 104 29.52 15.45 5.08
C ILE A 104 30.77 14.67 4.65
N LEU A 105 30.70 13.34 4.70
CA LEU A 105 31.81 12.46 4.34
C LEU A 105 32.16 12.58 2.84
N ILE A 106 31.14 12.58 1.97
CA ILE A 106 31.30 12.84 0.52
C ILE A 106 31.89 14.24 0.28
N SER A 107 31.30 15.28 0.87
CA SER A 107 31.71 16.68 0.68
C SER A 107 33.15 16.95 1.15
N ARG A 108 33.61 16.24 2.19
CA ARG A 108 34.97 16.42 2.71
C ARG A 108 36.02 15.63 1.93
N PHE A 109 35.73 14.39 1.56
CA PHE A 109 36.74 13.44 1.09
C PHE A 109 36.56 13.02 -0.39
N ALA A 110 35.43 13.34 -1.03
CA ALA A 110 35.11 12.93 -2.39
C ALA A 110 34.82 14.10 -3.34
N ARG A 111 35.34 15.32 -3.06
CA ARG A 111 35.11 16.54 -3.89
C ARG A 111 35.50 16.41 -5.37
N GLY A 112 36.35 15.43 -5.72
CA GLY A 112 36.77 15.16 -7.10
C GLY A 112 35.92 14.10 -7.83
N VAL A 113 35.01 13.43 -7.13
CA VAL A 113 34.10 12.45 -7.73
C VAL A 113 32.78 13.17 -8.01
N HIS A 114 32.50 13.46 -9.28
CA HIS A 114 31.20 13.95 -9.71
C HIS A 114 30.17 12.82 -9.54
N LEU A 115 29.63 12.68 -8.33
CA LEU A 115 28.42 11.90 -8.10
C LEU A 115 27.26 12.75 -8.61
N ASP A 116 26.77 12.43 -9.80
CA ASP A 116 25.60 13.09 -10.35
C ASP A 116 24.39 12.76 -9.48
N VAL A 117 23.99 13.74 -8.66
CA VAL A 117 22.93 13.59 -7.67
C VAL A 117 21.60 13.28 -8.36
N ASP A 118 21.38 13.77 -9.58
CA ASP A 118 20.16 13.52 -10.34
C ASP A 118 20.10 12.07 -10.84
N ALA A 119 21.22 11.51 -11.32
CA ALA A 119 21.31 10.11 -11.71
C ALA A 119 21.10 9.16 -10.52
N VAL A 120 21.60 9.53 -9.35
CA VAL A 120 21.50 8.76 -8.09
C VAL A 120 20.09 8.85 -7.48
N LEU A 121 19.44 10.01 -7.55
CA LEU A 121 18.11 10.21 -6.94
C LEU A 121 16.95 9.74 -7.82
N LEU A 122 17.03 9.98 -9.13
CA LEU A 122 15.94 9.66 -10.06
C LEU A 122 16.09 8.30 -10.72
N GLY A 123 17.31 7.75 -10.77
CA GLY A 123 17.62 6.51 -11.44
C GLY A 123 17.43 6.60 -12.95
N GLU A 124 18.40 6.09 -13.68
CA GLU A 124 18.43 6.21 -15.13
C GLU A 124 18.07 4.89 -15.81
N LEU A 125 16.83 4.43 -15.59
CA LEU A 125 16.32 3.16 -16.13
C LEU A 125 16.47 3.05 -17.66
N ALA A 126 16.49 4.18 -18.35
CA ALA A 126 16.76 4.27 -19.79
C ALA A 126 18.16 3.78 -20.19
N PHE A 127 19.13 3.86 -19.28
CA PHE A 127 20.51 3.45 -19.51
C PHE A 127 20.85 2.05 -18.97
N ALA A 128 19.97 1.46 -18.15
CA ALA A 128 20.13 0.11 -17.62
C ALA A 128 20.43 -1.00 -18.68
N PRO A 129 19.93 -0.93 -19.94
CA PRO A 129 20.28 -1.90 -20.98
C PRO A 129 21.73 -1.80 -21.52
N PHE A 130 22.43 -0.70 -21.27
CA PHE A 130 23.78 -0.46 -21.82
C PHE A 130 24.92 -0.97 -20.92
N ASP A 131 24.69 -1.15 -19.61
CA ASP A 131 25.64 -1.87 -18.74
C ASP A 131 25.37 -3.39 -18.88
N ARG A 132 26.22 -4.05 -19.67
CA ARG A 132 26.03 -5.45 -20.06
C ARG A 132 27.08 -6.37 -19.45
N MET A 133 26.65 -7.58 -19.14
CA MET A 133 27.50 -8.63 -18.60
C MET A 133 27.29 -9.91 -19.41
N THR A 134 28.40 -10.51 -19.86
CA THR A 134 28.39 -11.83 -20.48
C THR A 134 28.24 -12.91 -19.43
N LEU A 135 27.07 -13.56 -19.39
CA LEU A 135 26.80 -14.71 -18.53
C LEU A 135 26.51 -15.93 -19.39
N LEU A 136 27.27 -17.02 -19.20
CA LEU A 136 27.09 -18.29 -19.93
C LEU A 136 27.09 -18.14 -21.47
N GLY A 137 27.82 -17.14 -22.00
CA GLY A 137 27.91 -16.87 -23.44
C GLY A 137 26.81 -15.96 -24.02
N PHE A 138 25.86 -15.52 -23.21
CA PHE A 138 24.82 -14.56 -23.61
C PHE A 138 25.14 -13.16 -23.06
N ASP A 139 25.02 -12.14 -23.91
CA ASP A 139 25.21 -10.74 -23.56
C ASP A 139 23.89 -10.14 -23.04
N LEU A 140 23.78 -10.02 -21.71
CA LEU A 140 22.56 -9.60 -21.02
C LEU A 140 22.80 -8.31 -20.21
N PRO A 141 21.79 -7.44 -20.06
CA PRO A 141 21.89 -6.30 -19.15
C PRO A 141 22.19 -6.75 -17.73
N LYS A 142 23.22 -6.17 -17.09
CA LYS A 142 23.63 -6.49 -15.73
C LYS A 142 22.50 -6.26 -14.72
N ALA A 143 21.74 -5.17 -14.88
CA ALA A 143 20.59 -4.84 -14.05
C ALA A 143 19.53 -5.95 -14.10
N LEU A 144 19.27 -6.53 -15.28
CA LEU A 144 18.33 -7.65 -15.43
C LEU A 144 18.80 -8.87 -14.64
N VAL A 145 20.09 -9.22 -14.74
CA VAL A 145 20.66 -10.38 -14.05
C VAL A 145 20.61 -10.20 -12.53
N VAL A 146 21.13 -9.08 -12.03
CA VAL A 146 21.16 -8.77 -10.59
C VAL A 146 19.76 -8.77 -10.01
N MET A 147 18.81 -8.09 -10.65
CA MET A 147 17.43 -8.00 -10.16
C MET A 147 16.67 -9.30 -10.31
N SER A 148 16.99 -10.14 -11.30
CA SER A 148 16.42 -11.49 -11.40
C SER A 148 16.92 -12.40 -10.29
N VAL A 149 18.20 -12.30 -9.91
CA VAL A 149 18.76 -13.03 -8.75
C VAL A 149 18.12 -12.56 -7.45
N ILE A 150 17.98 -11.24 -7.25
CA ILE A 150 17.30 -10.67 -6.08
C ILE A 150 15.83 -11.07 -6.04
N LEU A 151 15.12 -11.04 -7.18
CA LEU A 151 13.75 -11.53 -7.27
C LEU A 151 13.66 -13.02 -6.90
N GLY A 152 14.58 -13.84 -7.42
CA GLY A 152 14.69 -15.25 -7.07
C GLY A 152 14.91 -15.47 -5.57
N LEU A 153 15.80 -14.68 -4.96
CA LEU A 153 16.04 -14.67 -3.51
C LEU A 153 14.78 -14.29 -2.73
N ASN A 154 14.06 -13.24 -3.16
CA ASN A 154 12.82 -12.77 -2.53
C ASN A 154 11.74 -13.85 -2.59
N VAL A 155 11.52 -14.44 -3.77
CA VAL A 155 10.55 -15.53 -3.96
C VAL A 155 10.92 -16.75 -3.14
N LEU A 156 12.20 -17.16 -3.15
CA LEU A 156 12.68 -18.31 -2.39
C LEU A 156 12.48 -18.10 -0.88
N PHE A 157 12.91 -16.95 -0.36
CA PHE A 157 12.76 -16.60 1.04
C PHE A 157 11.29 -16.56 1.47
N ILE A 158 10.43 -15.88 0.71
CA ILE A 158 9.01 -15.77 1.02
C ILE A 158 8.31 -17.12 0.94
N THR A 159 8.69 -17.99 -0.01
CA THR A 159 8.09 -19.31 -0.17
C THR A 159 8.52 -20.26 0.94
N LEU A 160 9.81 -20.26 1.31
CA LEU A 160 10.37 -21.12 2.34
C LEU A 160 9.88 -20.74 3.73
N PHE A 161 9.84 -19.44 4.04
CA PHE A 161 9.39 -18.90 5.32
C PHE A 161 7.94 -18.39 5.29
N TYR A 162 7.11 -18.89 4.36
CA TYR A 162 5.75 -18.35 4.16
C TYR A 162 4.90 -18.43 5.43
N LYS A 163 4.95 -19.56 6.15
CA LYS A 163 4.12 -19.80 7.33
C LYS A 163 4.59 -18.94 8.51
N GLU A 164 5.90 -18.86 8.66
CA GLU A 164 6.63 -18.13 9.69
C GLU A 164 6.43 -16.62 9.51
N LEU A 165 6.62 -16.10 8.30
CA LEU A 165 6.39 -14.69 7.96
C LEU A 165 4.92 -14.31 8.14
N LYS A 166 3.99 -15.17 7.71
CA LYS A 166 2.56 -14.93 7.92
C LYS A 166 2.27 -14.80 9.42
N LEU A 167 2.66 -15.79 10.21
CA LEU A 167 2.38 -15.81 11.64
C LEU A 167 3.03 -14.62 12.36
N ALA A 168 4.33 -14.39 12.16
CA ALA A 168 5.05 -13.29 12.81
C ALA A 168 4.58 -11.90 12.37
N THR A 169 3.92 -11.77 11.21
CA THR A 169 3.36 -10.50 10.74
C THR A 169 2.00 -10.19 11.36
N PHE A 170 1.16 -11.21 11.59
CA PHE A 170 -0.18 -11.02 12.16
C PHE A 170 -0.23 -11.17 13.68
N ASP A 171 0.59 -12.04 14.26
CA ASP A 171 0.68 -12.28 15.69
C ASP A 171 2.10 -12.77 16.08
N ALA A 172 2.95 -11.82 16.50
CA ALA A 172 4.30 -12.13 16.96
C ALA A 172 4.31 -12.94 18.27
N GLY A 173 3.28 -12.80 19.12
CA GLY A 173 3.16 -13.56 20.37
C GLY A 173 2.88 -15.03 20.10
N LEU A 174 1.90 -15.31 19.24
CA LEU A 174 1.60 -16.67 18.78
C LEU A 174 2.77 -17.29 18.00
N ALA A 175 3.51 -16.50 17.22
CA ALA A 175 4.73 -16.98 16.56
C ALA A 175 5.79 -17.43 17.58
N ALA A 176 5.99 -16.67 18.65
CA ALA A 176 6.93 -17.03 19.71
C ALA A 176 6.49 -18.29 20.49
N THR A 177 5.20 -18.43 20.80
CA THR A 177 4.70 -19.62 21.52
C THR A 177 4.75 -20.89 20.69
N LEU A 178 4.65 -20.79 19.36
CA LEU A 178 4.83 -21.90 18.42
C LEU A 178 6.30 -22.25 18.14
N GLY A 179 7.25 -21.59 18.82
CA GLY A 179 8.69 -21.89 18.74
C GLY A 179 9.43 -21.17 17.63
N PHE A 180 8.80 -20.24 16.92
CA PHE A 180 9.49 -19.37 15.98
C PHE A 180 10.13 -18.20 16.70
N SER A 181 11.15 -17.58 16.08
CA SER A 181 11.75 -16.33 16.57
C SER A 181 11.29 -15.16 15.71
N PRO A 182 10.29 -14.36 16.16
CA PRO A 182 9.80 -13.20 15.41
C PRO A 182 10.91 -12.18 15.15
N LEU A 183 11.85 -12.05 16.08
CA LEU A 183 12.98 -11.12 15.98
C LEU A 183 13.92 -11.49 14.83
N LEU A 184 14.28 -12.78 14.71
CA LEU A 184 15.11 -13.25 13.60
C LEU A 184 14.41 -13.06 12.25
N LEU A 185 13.11 -13.37 12.18
CA LEU A 185 12.30 -13.17 10.97
C LEU A 185 12.17 -11.70 10.60
N HIS A 186 12.08 -10.80 11.60
CA HIS A 186 12.08 -9.37 11.37
C HIS A 186 13.39 -8.92 10.72
N TYR A 187 14.54 -9.23 11.32
CA TYR A 187 15.83 -8.82 10.75
C TYR A 187 16.13 -9.49 9.41
N ALA A 188 15.70 -10.74 9.20
CA ALA A 188 15.81 -11.41 7.91
C ALA A 188 14.98 -10.69 6.83
N LEU A 189 13.72 -10.32 7.13
CA LEU A 189 12.88 -9.54 6.21
C LEU A 189 13.49 -8.16 5.94
N MET A 190 14.02 -7.48 6.96
CA MET A 190 14.65 -6.17 6.81
C MET A 190 15.94 -6.23 5.99
N SER A 191 16.72 -7.31 6.13
CA SER A 191 17.89 -7.57 5.30
C SER A 191 17.48 -7.80 3.84
N LEU A 192 16.41 -8.56 3.60
CA LEU A 192 15.86 -8.80 2.27
C LEU A 192 15.38 -7.50 1.61
N VAL A 193 14.65 -6.67 2.37
CA VAL A 193 14.20 -5.34 1.97
C VAL A 193 15.41 -4.46 1.60
N SER A 194 16.44 -4.46 2.45
CA SER A 194 17.67 -3.68 2.24
C SER A 194 18.39 -4.09 0.96
N ILE A 195 18.64 -5.38 0.77
CA ILE A 195 19.28 -5.92 -0.45
C ILE A 195 18.44 -5.57 -1.69
N THR A 196 17.12 -5.69 -1.61
CA THR A 196 16.21 -5.38 -2.72
C THR A 196 16.24 -3.89 -3.05
N ALA A 197 16.16 -3.02 -2.04
CA ALA A 197 16.19 -1.59 -2.23
C ALA A 197 17.51 -1.13 -2.84
N VAL A 198 18.65 -1.64 -2.35
CA VAL A 198 19.98 -1.33 -2.89
C VAL A 198 20.13 -1.79 -4.34
N GLY A 199 19.71 -3.03 -4.64
CA GLY A 199 19.79 -3.55 -6.01
C GLY A 199 18.91 -2.78 -6.98
N ALA A 200 17.71 -2.39 -6.54
CA ALA A 200 16.77 -1.64 -7.35
C ALA A 200 17.14 -0.15 -7.47
N PHE A 201 17.85 0.40 -6.49
CA PHE A 201 18.30 1.80 -6.48
C PHE A 201 19.15 2.13 -7.71
N ASP A 202 20.12 1.27 -8.03
CA ASP A 202 21.01 1.44 -9.19
C ASP A 202 20.23 1.43 -10.52
N ALA A 203 19.19 0.60 -10.61
CA ALA A 203 18.40 0.47 -11.83
C ALA A 203 17.40 1.63 -12.00
N VAL A 204 16.69 2.01 -10.94
CA VAL A 204 15.43 2.77 -11.05
C VAL A 204 15.34 3.99 -10.12
N GLY A 205 16.31 4.18 -9.22
CA GLY A 205 16.37 5.32 -8.30
C GLY A 205 15.57 5.14 -7.00
N SER A 206 15.93 5.89 -5.95
CA SER A 206 15.33 5.74 -4.61
C SER A 206 13.83 6.00 -4.57
N ILE A 207 13.37 7.05 -5.24
CA ILE A 207 11.97 7.47 -5.17
C ILE A 207 11.06 6.38 -5.75
N LEU A 208 11.43 5.81 -6.89
CA LEU A 208 10.63 4.76 -7.51
C LEU A 208 10.72 3.43 -6.75
N VAL A 209 11.85 3.11 -6.12
CA VAL A 209 11.95 1.95 -5.22
C VAL A 209 10.89 2.03 -4.13
N VAL A 210 10.79 3.16 -3.43
CA VAL A 210 9.78 3.35 -2.38
C VAL A 210 8.36 3.25 -2.94
N ALA A 211 8.09 3.89 -4.09
CA ALA A 211 6.78 3.81 -4.72
C ALA A 211 6.39 2.38 -5.10
N LEU A 212 7.31 1.59 -5.67
CA LEU A 212 7.07 0.19 -6.06
C LEU A 212 6.98 -0.76 -4.86
N MET A 213 7.66 -0.48 -3.75
CA MET A 213 7.55 -1.28 -2.53
C MET A 213 6.24 -1.01 -1.79
N VAL A 214 5.79 0.24 -1.72
CA VAL A 214 4.65 0.61 -0.87
C VAL A 214 3.33 0.61 -1.62
N THR A 215 3.27 1.26 -2.79
CA THR A 215 1.99 1.58 -3.44
C THR A 215 1.26 0.35 -4.02
N PRO A 216 1.91 -0.59 -4.75
CA PRO A 216 1.26 -1.82 -5.20
C PRO A 216 0.78 -2.69 -4.05
N ALA A 217 1.57 -2.79 -2.99
CA ALA A 217 1.23 -3.53 -1.78
C ALA A 217 0.00 -2.90 -1.06
N ALA A 218 -0.01 -1.58 -0.92
CA ALA A 218 -1.14 -0.86 -0.33
C ALA A 218 -2.43 -0.98 -1.19
N ALA A 219 -2.30 -0.96 -2.51
CA ALA A 219 -3.43 -1.20 -3.42
C ALA A 219 -3.97 -2.64 -3.25
N ALA A 220 -3.08 -3.64 -3.24
CA ALA A 220 -3.48 -5.03 -3.02
C ALA A 220 -4.15 -5.24 -1.65
N TYR A 221 -3.69 -4.56 -0.61
CA TYR A 221 -4.28 -4.60 0.74
C TYR A 221 -5.75 -4.13 0.80
N LEU A 222 -6.16 -3.26 -0.12
CA LEU A 222 -7.55 -2.79 -0.22
C LEU A 222 -8.46 -3.77 -0.98
N LEU A 223 -7.88 -4.66 -1.78
CA LEU A 223 -8.60 -5.58 -2.66
C LEU A 223 -8.83 -6.97 -2.07
N THR A 224 -8.00 -7.42 -1.13
CA THR A 224 -8.07 -8.78 -0.57
C THR A 224 -7.60 -8.86 0.88
N ASP A 225 -8.19 -9.80 1.63
CA ASP A 225 -7.78 -10.16 3.00
C ASP A 225 -6.84 -11.38 3.05
N ASP A 226 -6.69 -12.11 1.95
CA ASP A 226 -5.80 -13.26 1.87
C ASP A 226 -4.38 -12.85 1.44
N LEU A 227 -3.36 -13.27 2.22
CA LEU A 227 -1.96 -12.94 1.99
C LEU A 227 -1.41 -13.49 0.65
N ARG A 228 -1.82 -14.69 0.22
CA ARG A 228 -1.34 -15.26 -1.06
C ARG A 228 -1.87 -14.45 -2.22
N ARG A 229 -3.16 -14.12 -2.17
CA ARG A 229 -3.80 -13.23 -3.14
C ARG A 229 -3.18 -11.84 -3.11
N MET A 230 -2.83 -11.32 -1.94
CA MET A 230 -2.20 -10.01 -1.79
C MET A 230 -0.82 -9.96 -2.47
N LEU A 231 0.02 -10.99 -2.28
CA LEU A 231 1.32 -11.09 -2.97
C LEU A 231 1.15 -11.13 -4.49
N GLY A 232 0.21 -11.95 -4.99
CA GLY A 232 -0.07 -12.05 -6.43
C GLY A 232 -0.63 -10.76 -7.03
N LEU A 233 -1.57 -10.11 -6.35
CA LEU A 233 -2.14 -8.83 -6.79
C LEU A 233 -1.12 -7.70 -6.74
N SER A 234 -0.29 -7.63 -5.70
CA SER A 234 0.78 -6.64 -5.59
C SER A 234 1.77 -6.75 -6.76
N ALA A 235 2.21 -7.97 -7.08
CA ALA A 235 3.07 -8.24 -8.23
C ALA A 235 2.39 -7.86 -9.56
N LEU A 236 1.11 -8.22 -9.74
CA LEU A 236 0.36 -7.86 -10.94
C LEU A 236 0.23 -6.35 -11.13
N ILE A 237 -0.14 -5.62 -10.06
CA ILE A 237 -0.26 -4.16 -10.06
C ILE A 237 1.10 -3.52 -10.37
N ALA A 238 2.19 -4.06 -9.81
CA ALA A 238 3.53 -3.57 -10.05
C ALA A 238 3.96 -3.74 -11.53
N VAL A 239 3.68 -4.90 -12.14
CA VAL A 239 3.95 -5.13 -13.58
C VAL A 239 3.11 -4.23 -14.46
N VAL A 240 1.81 -4.10 -14.19
CA VAL A 240 0.92 -3.19 -14.93
C VAL A 240 1.43 -1.75 -14.85
N SER A 241 1.90 -1.34 -13.67
CA SER A 241 2.43 0.01 -13.47
C SER A 241 3.79 0.22 -14.15
N ALA A 242 4.64 -0.81 -14.20
CA ALA A 242 5.92 -0.78 -14.91
C ALA A 242 5.72 -0.62 -16.43
N VAL A 243 4.87 -1.48 -17.02
CA VAL A 243 4.58 -1.45 -18.46
C VAL A 243 3.81 -0.17 -18.82
N GLY A 244 2.75 0.15 -18.08
CA GLY A 244 1.96 1.36 -18.29
C GLY A 244 2.79 2.64 -18.13
N GLY A 245 3.65 2.68 -17.10
CA GLY A 245 4.58 3.78 -16.85
C GLY A 245 5.57 4.00 -17.98
N TYR A 246 6.13 2.93 -18.55
CA TYR A 246 6.99 3.02 -19.72
C TYR A 246 6.28 3.63 -20.94
N TRP A 247 5.05 3.18 -21.25
CA TRP A 247 4.28 3.72 -22.36
C TRP A 247 3.89 5.18 -22.15
N LEU A 248 3.55 5.54 -20.91
CA LEU A 248 3.27 6.92 -20.53
C LEU A 248 4.50 7.81 -20.69
N ALA A 249 5.66 7.35 -20.23
CA ALA A 249 6.93 8.06 -20.38
C ALA A 249 7.24 8.37 -21.84
N ARG A 250 7.04 7.39 -22.73
CA ARG A 250 7.24 7.58 -24.17
C ARG A 250 6.23 8.53 -24.79
N GLY A 251 4.97 8.50 -24.36
CA GLY A 251 3.94 9.42 -24.87
C GLY A 251 4.18 10.87 -24.46
N LEU A 252 4.71 11.09 -23.24
CA LEU A 252 4.94 12.41 -22.67
C LEU A 252 6.38 12.95 -22.85
N ASN A 253 7.28 12.15 -23.44
CA ASN A 253 8.72 12.41 -23.44
C ASN A 253 9.25 12.72 -22.01
N ALA A 254 8.75 11.99 -21.03
CA ALA A 254 9.08 12.15 -19.63
C ALA A 254 10.03 11.05 -19.13
N ASN A 255 10.61 11.28 -17.95
CA ASN A 255 11.38 10.30 -17.20
C ASN A 255 10.54 9.00 -16.96
N ILE A 256 11.14 7.83 -17.22
CA ILE A 256 10.50 6.51 -17.06
C ILE A 256 10.14 6.24 -15.59
N ALA A 257 11.06 6.49 -14.67
CA ALA A 257 10.86 6.28 -13.25
C ALA A 257 9.69 7.12 -12.68
N GLY A 258 9.66 8.42 -12.97
CA GLY A 258 8.57 9.32 -12.59
C GLY A 258 7.22 8.94 -13.21
N SER A 259 7.24 8.47 -14.46
CA SER A 259 6.03 7.99 -15.15
C SER A 259 5.49 6.69 -14.53
N MET A 260 6.36 5.75 -14.18
CA MET A 260 5.97 4.53 -13.44
C MET A 260 5.41 4.86 -12.06
N ALA A 261 6.03 5.78 -11.31
CA ALA A 261 5.52 6.23 -10.03
C ALA A 261 4.12 6.85 -10.17
N THR A 262 3.91 7.66 -11.21
CA THR A 262 2.63 8.31 -11.51
C THR A 262 1.54 7.29 -11.86
N VAL A 263 1.84 6.30 -12.70
CA VAL A 263 0.89 5.23 -13.04
C VAL A 263 0.56 4.40 -11.80
N THR A 264 1.56 4.04 -10.99
CA THR A 264 1.34 3.28 -9.75
C THR A 264 0.44 4.06 -8.78
N GLY A 265 0.67 5.37 -8.61
CA GLY A 265 -0.19 6.25 -7.83
C GLY A 265 -1.61 6.36 -8.38
N GLY A 266 -1.76 6.46 -9.71
CA GLY A 266 -3.06 6.46 -10.37
C GLY A 266 -3.84 5.16 -10.15
N VAL A 267 -3.18 4.01 -10.28
CA VAL A 267 -3.78 2.69 -9.99
C VAL A 267 -4.21 2.61 -8.53
N PHE A 268 -3.38 3.09 -7.59
CA PHE A 268 -3.76 3.14 -6.18
C PHE A 268 -4.99 4.01 -5.92
N VAL A 269 -5.08 5.21 -6.53
CA VAL A 269 -6.26 6.08 -6.40
C VAL A 269 -7.51 5.40 -6.96
N LEU A 270 -7.41 4.74 -8.11
CA LEU A 270 -8.53 3.97 -8.67
C LEU A 270 -8.98 2.85 -7.72
N VAL A 271 -8.04 2.09 -7.17
CA VAL A 271 -8.33 1.03 -6.20
C VAL A 271 -8.94 1.62 -4.92
N LEU A 272 -8.43 2.74 -4.41
CA LEU A 272 -8.96 3.42 -3.22
C LEU A 272 -10.42 3.87 -3.42
N LEU A 273 -10.78 4.32 -4.62
CA LEU A 273 -12.15 4.75 -4.93
C LEU A 273 -13.09 3.54 -5.09
N PHE A 274 -12.66 2.52 -5.83
CA PHE A 274 -13.52 1.44 -6.31
C PHE A 274 -13.39 0.09 -5.58
N ALA A 275 -12.50 -0.03 -4.58
CA ALA A 275 -12.34 -1.28 -3.84
C ALA A 275 -13.69 -1.73 -3.22
N PRO A 276 -14.08 -3.01 -3.37
CA PRO A 276 -15.45 -3.48 -3.12
C PRO A 276 -15.88 -3.38 -1.66
N GLU A 277 -14.97 -3.62 -0.72
CA GLU A 277 -15.29 -3.60 0.72
C GLU A 277 -14.66 -2.43 1.46
N ARG A 278 -13.46 -2.02 1.06
CA ARG A 278 -12.63 -1.01 1.75
C ARG A 278 -12.54 0.31 0.99
N GLY A 279 -13.15 0.40 -0.20
CA GLY A 279 -13.10 1.60 -1.03
C GLY A 279 -13.98 2.73 -0.48
N LEU A 280 -13.66 3.96 -0.85
CA LEU A 280 -14.41 5.16 -0.41
C LEU A 280 -15.88 5.10 -0.87
N VAL A 281 -16.14 4.62 -2.09
CA VAL A 281 -17.51 4.47 -2.60
C VAL A 281 -18.28 3.41 -1.81
N ALA A 282 -17.64 2.29 -1.49
CA ALA A 282 -18.23 1.24 -0.67
C ALA A 282 -18.55 1.74 0.75
N LEU A 283 -17.66 2.54 1.35
CA LEU A 283 -17.87 3.15 2.67
C LEU A 283 -19.07 4.10 2.68
N VAL A 284 -19.17 5.00 1.68
CA VAL A 284 -20.30 5.93 1.55
C VAL A 284 -21.61 5.17 1.29
N ARG A 285 -21.58 4.14 0.43
CA ARG A 285 -22.75 3.31 0.15
C ARG A 285 -23.22 2.53 1.38
N ARG A 286 -22.29 1.99 2.19
CA ARG A 286 -22.61 1.29 3.44
C ARG A 286 -23.25 2.25 4.45
N ARG A 287 -22.65 3.43 4.67
CA ARG A 287 -23.20 4.45 5.59
C ARG A 287 -24.58 4.96 5.16
N THR A 288 -24.76 5.25 3.87
CA THR A 288 -26.06 5.72 3.36
C THR A 288 -27.14 4.64 3.46
N ARG A 289 -26.79 3.37 3.19
CA ARG A 289 -27.70 2.25 3.38
C ARG A 289 -28.07 2.05 4.85
N GLN A 290 -27.10 2.08 5.76
CA GLN A 290 -27.35 1.98 7.21
C GLN A 290 -28.23 3.12 7.72
N ALA A 291 -28.00 4.35 7.25
CA ALA A 291 -28.85 5.50 7.60
C ALA A 291 -30.29 5.35 7.09
N LEU A 292 -30.48 4.81 5.88
CA LEU A 292 -31.80 4.52 5.33
C LEU A 292 -32.51 3.37 6.07
N GLU A 293 -31.80 2.30 6.42
CA GLU A 293 -32.33 1.17 7.19
C GLU A 293 -32.73 1.61 8.60
N PHE A 294 -31.91 2.40 9.29
CA PHE A 294 -32.24 2.98 10.60
C PHE A 294 -33.45 3.91 10.54
N ALA A 295 -33.49 4.81 9.54
CA ALA A 295 -34.62 5.70 9.36
C ALA A 295 -35.91 4.94 9.01
N GLN A 296 -35.82 3.89 8.18
CA GLN A 296 -36.94 3.01 7.90
C GLN A 296 -37.46 2.34 9.17
N ALA A 297 -36.57 1.83 10.03
CA ALA A 297 -36.96 1.27 11.32
C ALA A 297 -37.71 2.30 12.18
N MET A 298 -37.16 3.51 12.36
CA MET A 298 -37.83 4.59 13.11
C MET A 298 -39.20 4.95 12.52
N LEU A 299 -39.30 5.08 11.20
CA LEU A 299 -40.55 5.37 10.52
C LEU A 299 -41.59 4.26 10.77
N THR A 300 -41.19 3.00 10.64
CA THR A 300 -42.11 1.89 10.85
C THR A 300 -42.55 1.73 12.31
N ILE A 301 -41.68 2.06 13.27
CA ILE A 301 -42.02 2.05 14.70
C ILE A 301 -43.00 3.19 15.02
N HIS A 302 -42.72 4.40 14.51
CA HIS A 302 -43.62 5.54 14.69
C HIS A 302 -45.02 5.24 14.12
N LEU A 303 -45.10 4.77 12.88
CA LEU A 303 -46.38 4.41 12.27
C LEU A 303 -47.11 3.28 13.02
N LEU A 304 -46.38 2.34 13.62
CA LEU A 304 -46.97 1.26 14.43
C LEU A 304 -47.54 1.81 15.76
N GLN A 305 -46.84 2.74 16.41
CA GLN A 305 -47.29 3.35 17.67
C GLN A 305 -48.52 4.23 17.52
N HIS A 306 -48.71 4.79 16.32
CA HIS A 306 -49.83 5.68 15.99
C HIS A 306 -50.92 4.98 15.17
N GLU A 307 -50.82 3.67 14.88
CA GLU A 307 -51.81 2.94 14.05
C GLU A 307 -53.21 2.88 14.69
N ASP A 308 -53.28 2.72 16.02
CA ASP A 308 -54.54 2.54 16.77
C ASP A 308 -55.04 3.82 17.48
N ARG A 309 -54.42 4.98 17.21
CA ARG A 309 -54.82 6.27 17.84
C ARG A 309 -55.94 6.97 17.06
N PRO A 310 -56.83 7.71 17.73
CA PRO A 310 -57.90 8.46 17.05
C PRO A 310 -57.37 9.55 16.09
N GLU A 311 -56.13 10.02 16.28
CA GLU A 311 -55.45 11.06 15.48
C GLU A 311 -54.56 10.49 14.36
N ALA A 312 -54.56 9.16 14.16
CA ALA A 312 -53.76 8.44 13.16
C ALA A 312 -53.96 8.95 11.71
N HIS A 313 -55.04 9.67 11.45
CA HIS A 313 -55.38 10.22 10.14
C HIS A 313 -54.60 11.50 9.80
N GLU A 314 -54.10 12.24 10.80
CA GLU A 314 -53.29 13.44 10.64
C GLU A 314 -51.78 13.12 10.83
N GLU A 315 -51.46 12.28 11.82
CA GLU A 315 -50.07 11.94 12.17
C GLU A 315 -49.36 11.06 11.13
N ASN A 316 -50.09 10.16 10.42
CA ASN A 316 -49.51 9.25 9.41
C ASN A 316 -49.34 9.89 8.01
N ARG A 317 -49.34 11.23 7.92
CA ARG A 317 -49.11 11.98 6.67
C ARG A 317 -47.64 12.34 6.53
N MET A 318 -47.19 12.43 5.27
CA MET A 318 -45.81 12.81 4.93
C MET A 318 -45.39 14.17 5.52
N ASP A 319 -46.32 15.14 5.54
CA ASP A 319 -46.04 16.50 6.00
C ASP A 319 -45.84 16.55 7.53
N HIS A 320 -46.63 15.78 8.28
CA HIS A 320 -46.55 15.70 9.74
C HIS A 320 -45.28 14.97 10.21
N LEU A 321 -44.85 13.94 9.47
CA LEU A 321 -43.60 13.21 9.72
C LEU A 321 -42.35 14.11 9.61
N VAL A 322 -42.36 15.07 8.69
CA VAL A 322 -41.27 16.04 8.52
C VAL A 322 -41.19 16.99 9.72
N GLU A 323 -42.34 17.35 10.29
CA GLU A 323 -42.44 18.26 11.44
C GLU A 323 -42.09 17.57 12.77
N GLU A 324 -42.62 16.37 13.03
CA GLU A 324 -42.37 15.64 14.28
C GLU A 324 -41.00 14.98 14.34
N ILE A 325 -40.60 14.27 13.29
CA ILE A 325 -39.31 13.55 13.26
C ILE A 325 -38.15 14.49 12.85
N ARG A 326 -38.46 15.74 12.48
CA ARG A 326 -37.50 16.79 12.07
C ARG A 326 -36.55 16.35 10.96
N TRP A 327 -37.02 15.49 10.06
CA TRP A 327 -36.24 15.07 8.91
C TRP A 327 -36.25 16.11 7.81
N GLN A 328 -35.15 16.24 7.06
CA GLN A 328 -35.17 17.04 5.84
C GLN A 328 -36.19 16.46 4.84
N PRO A 329 -37.01 17.28 4.16
CA PRO A 329 -38.07 16.78 3.26
C PRO A 329 -37.57 15.77 2.21
N ARG A 330 -36.40 16.05 1.61
CA ARG A 330 -35.75 15.16 0.62
C ARG A 330 -35.24 13.85 1.20
N PHE A 331 -34.98 13.79 2.51
CA PHE A 331 -34.58 12.57 3.20
C PHE A 331 -35.81 11.75 3.58
N ALA A 332 -36.84 12.37 4.15
CA ALA A 332 -38.11 11.72 4.45
C ALA A 332 -38.73 11.04 3.21
N GLU A 333 -38.76 11.74 2.07
CA GLU A 333 -39.28 11.15 0.82
C GLU A 333 -38.44 9.94 0.35
N ARG A 334 -37.11 9.98 0.52
CA ARG A 334 -36.24 8.85 0.19
C ARG A 334 -36.50 7.65 1.09
N VAL A 335 -36.71 7.87 2.39
CA VAL A 335 -37.01 6.81 3.36
C VAL A 335 -38.35 6.16 3.04
N VAL A 336 -39.39 6.95 2.75
CA VAL A 336 -40.71 6.43 2.35
C VAL A 336 -40.62 5.61 1.06
N ARG A 337 -39.99 6.13 0.01
CA ARG A 337 -39.79 5.37 -1.24
C ARG A 337 -38.99 4.08 -1.01
N HIS A 338 -38.05 4.09 -0.08
CA HIS A 338 -37.28 2.90 0.28
C HIS A 338 -38.15 1.87 1.02
N ALA A 339 -38.97 2.32 1.96
CA ALA A 339 -39.90 1.46 2.70
C ALA A 339 -41.04 0.89 1.82
N GLU A 340 -41.51 1.65 0.83
CA GLU A 340 -42.42 1.17 -0.21
C GLU A 340 -41.78 0.09 -1.07
N ARG A 341 -40.55 0.32 -1.55
CA ARG A 341 -39.81 -0.66 -2.38
C ARG A 341 -39.48 -1.95 -1.64
N THR A 342 -39.24 -1.86 -0.33
CA THR A 342 -39.00 -3.03 0.53
C THR A 342 -40.29 -3.67 1.03
N GLY A 343 -41.46 -3.19 0.58
CA GLY A 343 -42.76 -3.77 0.88
C GLY A 343 -43.24 -3.55 2.31
N LYS A 344 -42.61 -2.64 3.08
CA LYS A 344 -42.96 -2.35 4.48
C LYS A 344 -44.06 -1.30 4.62
N LEU A 345 -44.25 -0.46 3.60
CA LEU A 345 -45.23 0.63 3.59
C LEU A 345 -46.03 0.66 2.28
N LEU A 346 -47.27 1.10 2.37
CA LEU A 346 -48.15 1.41 1.25
C LEU A 346 -48.69 2.83 1.40
N ARG A 347 -48.73 3.57 0.29
CA ARG A 347 -49.33 4.89 0.25
C ARG A 347 -50.78 4.80 -0.22
N ARG A 348 -51.73 5.18 0.63
CA ARG A 348 -53.17 5.19 0.31
C ARG A 348 -53.75 6.57 0.62
N HIS A 349 -54.30 7.25 -0.39
CA HIS A 349 -54.99 8.55 -0.24
C HIS A 349 -54.19 9.56 0.61
N ASP A 350 -52.91 9.75 0.28
CA ASP A 350 -51.96 10.63 0.99
C ASP A 350 -51.57 10.23 2.42
N ARG A 351 -51.85 8.97 2.82
CA ARG A 351 -51.45 8.39 4.10
C ARG A 351 -50.46 7.26 3.91
N LEU A 352 -49.58 7.09 4.89
CA LEU A 352 -48.65 5.97 4.96
C LEU A 352 -49.26 4.89 5.86
N VAL A 353 -49.43 3.69 5.32
CA VAL A 353 -50.00 2.55 6.04
C VAL A 353 -48.99 1.40 6.04
N LEU A 354 -48.80 0.78 7.21
CA LEU A 354 -47.94 -0.38 7.36
C LEU A 354 -48.56 -1.61 6.69
N THR A 355 -47.75 -2.34 5.95
CA THR A 355 -48.07 -3.71 5.52
C THR A 355 -47.90 -4.67 6.69
N GLU A 356 -48.38 -5.91 6.56
CA GLU A 356 -48.15 -6.95 7.57
C GLU A 356 -46.65 -7.18 7.83
N ASP A 357 -45.86 -7.21 6.76
CA ASP A 357 -44.41 -7.28 6.79
C ASP A 357 -43.77 -6.04 7.47
N GLY A 358 -44.38 -4.87 7.32
CA GLY A 358 -44.02 -3.62 7.98
C GLY A 358 -44.21 -3.69 9.50
N ARG A 359 -45.35 -4.21 9.95
CA ARG A 359 -45.66 -4.39 11.38
C ARG A 359 -44.71 -5.39 12.04
N GLN A 360 -44.46 -6.52 11.39
CA GLN A 360 -43.52 -7.52 11.90
C GLN A 360 -42.10 -6.95 12.01
N TYR A 361 -41.67 -6.19 10.99
CA TYR A 361 -40.37 -5.52 11.00
C TYR A 361 -40.26 -4.48 12.14
N ALA A 362 -41.27 -3.64 12.33
CA ALA A 362 -41.31 -2.66 13.42
C ALA A 362 -41.23 -3.35 14.80
N ARG A 363 -41.99 -4.42 15.02
CA ARG A 363 -41.95 -5.19 16.28
C ARG A 363 -40.59 -5.82 16.54
N GLN A 364 -39.93 -6.36 15.52
CA GLN A 364 -38.55 -6.88 15.66
C GLN A 364 -37.54 -5.77 15.96
N ALA A 365 -37.69 -4.62 15.31
CA ALA A 365 -36.83 -3.45 15.52
C ALA A 365 -36.99 -2.79 16.90
N MET A 366 -38.07 -3.06 17.64
CA MET A 366 -38.24 -2.58 19.03
C MET A 366 -37.58 -3.49 20.08
N ILE A 367 -37.22 -4.73 19.72
CA ILE A 367 -36.64 -5.73 20.62
C ILE A 367 -35.09 -5.67 20.61
N HIS A 368 -34.51 -5.09 19.57
CA HIS A 368 -33.07 -4.84 19.39
C HIS A 368 -32.75 -3.35 19.59
#